data_AF-A0A7Z9XCH1-F1
#
_entry.id   AF-A0A7Z9XCH1-F1
#
_cell.length_a   1.000
_cell.length_b   1.000
_cell.length_c   1.000
_cell.angle_alpha   90.00
_cell.angle_beta   90.00
_cell.angle_gamma   90.00
#
_symmetry.space_group_name_H-M   'P 1'
#
loop_
_entity.id
_entity.type
_entity.pdbx_description
1 polymer ?
#
loop_
_entity_poly.entity_id
_entity_poly.type
_entity_poly.pdbx_seq_one_letter_code
_entity_poly.pdbx_strand_id
1 'polypeptide(L)'
;MLEIKFIRQNAQLVQESLRRRGLDYDLQRFLDCDSKRRAILLEVEELKHERNTVSGRIAQMNKERKDPSKLIAQMRAVSQRIKALDEELSKYEESLHAILMDLP
;
A
#
# COMPACT_ATOMS: atom_id res chain seq x y z
N MET A 1 -16.87 -9.47 11.38
CA MET A 1 -15.71 -8.56 11.48
C MET A 1 -16.14 -7.19 11.01
N LEU A 2 -15.80 -6.13 11.74
CA LEU A 2 -15.99 -4.77 11.27
C LEU A 2 -15.17 -4.55 9.98
N GLU A 3 -15.76 -3.93 8.97
CA GLU A 3 -15.01 -3.57 7.77
C GLU A 3 -14.03 -2.44 8.08
N ILE A 4 -12.79 -2.56 7.58
CA ILE A 4 -11.77 -1.49 7.65
C ILE A 4 -12.32 -0.16 7.15
N LYS A 5 -13.12 -0.22 6.08
CA LYS A 5 -13.78 0.94 5.48
C LYS A 5 -14.74 1.61 6.46
N PHE A 6 -15.51 0.84 7.22
CA PHE A 6 -16.45 1.34 8.21
C PHE A 6 -15.73 2.03 9.36
N ILE A 7 -14.68 1.40 9.91
CA ILE A 7 -13.87 1.96 11.00
C ILE A 7 -13.23 3.28 10.57
N ARG A 8 -12.71 3.35 9.34
CA ARG A 8 -12.14 4.59 8.81
C ARG A 8 -13.17 5.71 8.67
N GLN A 9 -14.35 5.41 8.14
CA GLN A 9 -15.39 6.44 7.92
C GLN A 9 -16.05 6.88 9.22
N ASN A 10 -16.08 6.01 10.24
CA ASN A 10 -16.79 6.22 11.48
C ASN A 10 -15.86 6.12 12.70
N ALA A 11 -14.59 6.53 12.55
CA ALA A 11 -13.56 6.35 13.58
C ALA A 11 -13.99 6.89 14.95
N GLN A 12 -14.59 8.08 14.98
CA GLN A 12 -15.11 8.70 16.20
C GLN A 12 -16.21 7.84 16.86
N LEU A 13 -17.16 7.33 16.07
CA LEU A 13 -18.25 6.50 16.55
C LEU A 13 -17.74 5.15 17.09
N VAL A 14 -16.77 4.54 16.41
CA VAL A 14 -16.13 3.30 16.88
C VAL A 14 -15.37 3.55 18.18
N GLN A 15 -14.59 4.64 18.25
CA GLN A 15 -13.84 5.00 19.46
C GLN A 15 -14.77 5.29 20.65
N GLU A 16 -15.90 5.97 20.43
CA GLU A 16 -16.89 6.20 21.47
C GLU A 16 -17.56 4.89 21.93
N SER A 17 -17.89 4.00 20.99
CA SER A 17 -18.44 2.68 21.29
C SER A 17 -17.46 1.81 22.09
N LEU A 18 -16.16 1.86 21.79
CA LEU A 18 -15.12 1.15 22.53
C LEU A 18 -14.97 1.71 23.95
N ARG A 19 -14.95 3.04 24.09
CA ARG A 19 -14.94 3.70 25.41
C ARG A 19 -16.16 3.34 26.26
N ARG A 20 -17.36 3.29 25.67
CA ARG A 20 -18.58 2.85 26.36
C ARG A 20 -18.49 1.41 26.87
N ARG A 21 -17.71 0.55 26.20
CA ARG A 21 -17.41 -0.83 26.61
C ARG A 21 -16.24 -0.93 27.59
N GLY A 22 -15.65 0.20 28.02
CA GLY A 22 -14.52 0.23 28.94
C GLY A 22 -13.18 -0.12 28.28
N LEU A 23 -13.11 -0.13 26.94
CA LEU A 23 -11.90 -0.42 26.18
C LEU A 23 -11.30 0.89 25.69
N ASP A 24 -10.14 1.25 26.22
CA ASP A 24 -9.33 2.36 25.70
C ASP A 24 -8.43 1.83 24.59
N TYR A 25 -9.02 1.66 23.41
CA TYR A 25 -8.32 1.19 22.22
C TYR A 25 -7.83 2.38 21.39
N ASP A 26 -6.54 2.37 21.06
CA ASP A 26 -5.94 3.41 20.24
C ASP A 26 -6.27 3.22 18.75
N LEU A 27 -7.40 3.76 18.33
CA LEU A 27 -7.82 3.77 16.93
C LEU A 27 -6.89 4.60 16.04
N GLN A 28 -6.05 5.47 16.60
CA GLN A 28 -5.10 6.28 15.85
C GLN A 28 -4.09 5.39 15.13
N ARG A 29 -3.57 4.37 15.81
CA ARG A 29 -2.66 3.37 15.22
C ARG A 29 -3.27 2.65 14.03
N PHE A 30 -4.56 2.32 14.11
CA PHE A 30 -5.30 1.71 13.00
C PHE A 30 -5.38 2.65 11.81
N LEU A 31 -5.76 3.92 12.04
CA LEU A 31 -5.86 4.92 10.98
C LEU A 31 -4.51 5.19 10.30
N ASP A 32 -3.43 5.25 11.08
CA ASP A 32 -2.07 5.42 10.58
C ASP A 32 -1.63 4.21 9.73
N CYS A 33 -1.91 2.99 10.20
CA CYS A 33 -1.62 1.78 9.43
C CYS A 33 -2.42 1.72 8.12
N ASP A 34 -3.72 2.04 8.13
CA ASP A 34 -4.53 2.07 6.91
C ASP A 34 -4.05 3.16 5.94
N SER A 35 -3.65 4.32 6.47
CA SER A 35 -3.09 5.42 5.67
C SER A 35 -1.80 4.99 4.96
N LYS A 36 -0.86 4.38 5.70
CA LYS A 36 0.40 3.88 5.13
C LYS A 36 0.16 2.78 4.10
N ARG A 37 -0.70 1.82 4.40
CA ARG A 37 -1.10 0.75 3.47
C ARG A 37 -1.62 1.33 2.14
N ARG A 38 -2.50 2.32 2.20
CA ARG A 38 -3.02 2.99 1.00
C ARG A 38 -1.95 3.76 0.23
N ALA A 39 -1.05 4.45 0.93
CA ALA A 39 0.05 5.16 0.30
C ALA A 39 0.96 4.18 -0.46
N ILE A 40 1.28 3.03 0.14
CA ILE A 40 2.05 1.96 -0.49
C ILE A 40 1.32 1.40 -1.72
N LEU A 41 0.02 1.12 -1.62
CA LEU A 41 -0.78 0.66 -2.77
C LEU A 41 -0.74 1.65 -3.93
N LEU A 42 -0.82 2.95 -3.64
CA LEU A 42 -0.73 3.99 -4.65
C LEU A 42 0.67 4.04 -5.28
N GLU A 43 1.73 4.01 -4.48
CA GLU A 43 3.12 3.98 -4.96
C GLU A 43 3.38 2.74 -5.83
N VAL A 44 2.86 1.57 -5.46
CA VAL A 44 2.96 0.34 -6.25
C VAL A 44 2.25 0.46 -7.59
N GLU A 45 1.05 1.03 -7.63
CA GLU A 45 0.32 1.26 -8.88
C GLU A 45 1.04 2.27 -9.79
N GLU A 46 1.57 3.36 -9.23
CA GLU A 46 2.39 4.33 -9.98
C GLU A 46 3.64 3.69 -10.58
N LEU A 47 4.36 2.89 -9.79
CA LEU A 47 5.55 2.18 -10.24
C LEU A 47 5.23 1.12 -11.31
N LYS A 48 4.10 0.42 -11.19
CA LYS A 48 3.62 -0.52 -12.22
C LYS A 48 3.28 0.22 -13.52
N HIS A 49 2.64 1.38 -13.41
CA HIS A 49 2.32 2.22 -14.56
C HIS A 49 3.59 2.74 -15.25
N GLU A 50 4.56 3.23 -14.48
CA GLU A 50 5.87 3.66 -14.97
C GLU A 50 6.58 2.50 -15.68
N ARG A 51 6.58 1.31 -15.06
CA ARG A 51 7.19 0.11 -15.64
C ARG A 51 6.61 -0.24 -17.01
N ASN A 52 5.28 -0.23 -17.13
CA ASN A 52 4.60 -0.55 -18.37
C ASN A 52 4.88 0.51 -19.45
N THR A 53 4.88 1.79 -19.07
CA THR A 53 5.19 2.92 -19.97
C THR A 53 6.62 2.84 -20.50
N VAL A 54 7.59 2.59 -19.62
CA VAL A 54 9.01 2.47 -20.01
C VAL A 54 9.24 1.20 -20.83
N SER A 55 8.56 0.10 -20.55
CA SER A 55 8.64 -1.12 -21.37
C SER A 55 8.19 -0.86 -22.82
N GLY A 56 7.15 -0.05 -23.02
CA GLY A 56 6.73 0.41 -24.35
C GLY A 56 7.81 1.25 -25.05
N ARG A 57 8.46 2.17 -24.31
CA ARG A 57 9.58 2.98 -24.83
C ARG A 57 10.79 2.13 -25.20
N ILE A 58 11.12 1.10 -24.43
CA ILE A 58 12.21 0.15 -24.73
C ILE A 58 11.92 -0.57 -26.06
N ALA A 59 10.69 -1.06 -26.26
CA ALA A 59 10.31 -1.72 -27.50
C ALA A 59 10.43 -0.78 -28.72
N GLN A 60 10.08 0.49 -28.57
CA GLN A 60 10.25 1.49 -29.61
C GLN A 60 11.72 1.82 -29.88
N MET A 61 12.54 2.01 -28.85
CA MET A 61 13.99 2.25 -29.02
C MET A 61 14.71 1.10 -29.70
N ASN A 62 14.34 -0.15 -29.39
CA ASN A 62 14.85 -1.33 -30.08
C ASN A 62 14.52 -1.32 -31.58
N LYS A 63 13.31 -0.88 -31.96
CA LYS A 63 12.95 -0.69 -33.39
C LYS A 63 13.75 0.43 -34.05
N GLU A 64 14.04 1.50 -33.31
CA GLU A 64 14.85 2.65 -33.77
C GLU A 64 16.37 2.40 -33.71
N ARG A 65 16.82 1.18 -33.37
CA ARG A 65 18.24 0.81 -33.17
C ARG A 65 18.97 1.72 -32.16
N LYS A 66 18.25 2.25 -31.16
CA LYS A 66 18.82 3.01 -30.04
C LYS A 66 19.07 2.08 -28.85
N ASP A 67 20.09 2.38 -28.05
CA ASP A 67 20.46 1.59 -26.86
C ASP A 67 19.48 1.84 -25.68
N PRO A 68 18.72 0.83 -25.22
CA PRO A 68 17.79 0.97 -24.10
C PRO A 68 18.39 0.61 -22.73
N SER A 69 19.70 0.35 -22.62
CA SER A 69 20.35 -0.20 -21.41
C SER A 69 20.07 0.61 -20.14
N LYS A 70 20.01 1.95 -20.26
CA LYS A 70 19.65 2.83 -19.13
C LYS A 70 18.23 2.61 -18.63
N LEU A 71 17.26 2.43 -19.54
CA LEU A 71 15.87 2.17 -19.19
C LEU A 71 15.72 0.77 -18.58
N ILE A 72 16.44 -0.22 -19.09
CA ILE A 72 16.46 -1.58 -18.52
C ILE A 72 16.98 -1.57 -17.08
N ALA A 73 18.03 -0.80 -16.79
CA ALA A 73 18.54 -0.64 -15.43
C ALA A 73 17.51 0.03 -14.51
N GLN A 74 16.83 1.08 -14.96
CA GLN A 74 15.74 1.72 -14.21
C GLN A 74 14.60 0.74 -13.91
N MET A 75 14.20 -0.10 -14.88
CA MET A 75 13.15 -1.11 -14.69
C MET A 75 13.49 -2.17 -13.67
N ARG A 76 14.77 -2.55 -13.55
CA ARG A 76 15.21 -3.44 -12.47
C ARG A 76 15.06 -2.79 -11.09
N ALA A 77 15.42 -1.51 -10.96
CA ALA A 77 15.26 -0.77 -9.71
C ALA A 77 13.79 -0.62 -9.31
N VAL A 78 12.91 -0.27 -10.27
CA VAL A 78 11.46 -0.21 -10.07
C VAL A 78 10.91 -1.57 -9.62
N SER A 79 11.35 -2.67 -10.24
CA SER A 79 10.90 -4.02 -9.87
C SER A 79 11.34 -4.42 -8.46
N GLN A 80 12.54 -4.01 -8.03
CA GLN A 80 13.00 -4.21 -6.65
C GLN A 80 12.20 -3.37 -5.66
N ARG A 81 11.89 -2.11 -6.02
CA ARG A 81 11.08 -1.22 -5.20
C ARG A 81 9.67 -1.75 -4.99
N ILE A 82 9.02 -2.23 -6.06
CA ILE A 82 7.70 -2.88 -5.97
C ILE A 82 7.73 -4.05 -5.00
N LYS A 83 8.74 -4.94 -5.09
CA LYS A 83 8.87 -6.07 -4.15
C LYS A 83 9.00 -5.63 -2.69
N ALA A 84 9.83 -4.62 -2.42
CA ALA A 84 9.99 -4.09 -1.06
C ALA A 84 8.68 -3.49 -0.52
N LEU A 85 7.95 -2.77 -1.38
CA LEU A 85 6.65 -2.21 -1.04
C LEU A 85 5.58 -3.28 -0.81
N ASP A 86 5.56 -4.35 -1.61
CA ASP A 86 4.65 -5.49 -1.41
C ASP A 86 4.92 -6.20 -0.06
N GLU A 87 6.19 -6.34 0.34
CA GLU A 87 6.56 -6.88 1.65
C GLU A 87 6.13 -5.96 2.81
N GLU A 88 6.30 -4.64 2.66
CA GLU A 88 5.78 -3.68 3.64
C GLU A 88 4.26 -3.72 3.72
N LEU A 89 3.58 -3.82 2.57
CA LEU A 89 2.13 -3.90 2.49
C LEU A 89 1.60 -5.09 3.31
N SER A 90 2.21 -6.27 3.15
CA SER A 90 1.83 -7.47 3.91
C SER A 90 1.94 -7.24 5.42
N LYS A 91 3.00 -6.58 5.89
CA LYS A 91 3.18 -6.26 7.32
C LYS A 91 2.09 -5.33 7.85
N TYR A 92 1.71 -4.31 7.07
CA TYR A 92 0.61 -3.41 7.45
C TYR A 92 -0.74 -4.10 7.42
N GLU A 93 -0.97 -5.01 6.46
CA GLU A 93 -2.21 -5.80 6.39
C GLU A 93 -2.33 -6.78 7.57
N GLU A 94 -1.25 -7.47 7.94
CA GLU A 94 -1.22 -8.31 9.15
C GLU A 94 -1.47 -7.49 10.40
N SER A 95 -0.84 -6.31 10.53
CA SER A 95 -1.04 -5.40 11.66
C SER A 95 -2.49 -4.94 11.76
N LEU A 96 -3.10 -4.55 10.63
CA LEU A 96 -4.51 -4.16 10.57
C LEU A 96 -5.43 -5.33 10.92
N HIS A 97 -5.12 -6.53 10.43
CA HIS A 97 -5.91 -7.73 10.71
C HIS A 97 -5.84 -8.13 12.19
N ALA A 98 -4.67 -8.05 12.82
CA ALA A 98 -4.52 -8.25 14.26
C ALA A 98 -5.36 -7.25 15.06
N ILE A 99 -5.31 -5.97 14.69
CA ILE A 99 -6.15 -4.93 15.30
C ILE A 99 -7.65 -5.27 15.18
N LEU A 100 -8.08 -5.74 14.01
CA LEU A 100 -9.49 -6.11 13.79
C LEU A 100 -9.93 -7.34 14.58
N MET A 101 -9.01 -8.27 14.86
CA MET A 101 -9.28 -9.45 15.68
C MET A 101 -9.41 -9.10 17.17
N ASP A 102 -8.69 -8.07 17.62
CA ASP A 102 -8.75 -7.59 19.02
C ASP A 102 -10.03 -6.77 19.32
N LEU A 103 -10.76 -6.32 18.28
CA LEU A 103 -11.99 -5.57 18.45
C LEU A 103 -13.17 -6.51 18.78
N PRO A 104 -13.90 -6.28 19.89
CA PRO A 104 -15.01 -7.13 20.33
C PRO A 104 -16.34 -6.88 19.63
#